data_AF-A0A924XXQ2-F1
#
_entry.id   AF-A0A924XXQ2-F1
#
_cell.length_a   1.000
_cell.length_b   1.000
_cell.length_c   1.000
_cell.angle_alpha   90.00
_cell.angle_beta   90.00
_cell.angle_gamma   90.00
#
_symmetry.space_group_name_H-M   'P 1'
#
loop_
_entity.id
_entity.type
_entity.pdbx_description
1 polymer ?
#
loop_
_entity_poly.entity_id
_entity_poly.type
_entity_poly.pdbx_seq_one_letter_code
_entity_poly.pdbx_strand_id
1 'polypeptide(L)'
;MIDWGSVFLTLGSTSIVTAGIVWILKALADRYFKRDLETHKVALQRDADLQRAEIDRRAKEQLQQQQHQLSLLQQDAQTRNRTQAEQAERTRQEIERWANPILGAVRELRARLENILENAGYPALSRSGAGGIHPDWSIDFDYFMSSTVFLFCQYFCWERLLQERLTFDLFGEGASKDRFLAQLRNVRQPLSMWPLETSSDLAGGDAQVFGLQQRAFGEALIEQSGAEVRCMRAADFFDRWNDPAFRARFAPLEKLLEEVTPASVRGERLKRTRDALVALEEECVTVLSPRPASPGSPAAGN
;
A
#
# COMPACT_ATOMS: atom_id res chain seq x y z
N MET A 1 102.16 -81.94 -17.75
CA MET A 1 102.29 -80.47 -17.75
C MET A 1 101.26 -79.96 -18.75
N ILE A 2 100.09 -79.55 -18.25
CA ILE A 2 98.94 -79.13 -19.06
C ILE A 2 99.15 -77.66 -19.40
N ASP A 3 99.21 -77.36 -20.70
CA ASP A 3 99.38 -76.02 -21.24
C ASP A 3 98.08 -75.23 -21.15
N TRP A 4 97.92 -74.51 -20.03
CA TRP A 4 96.81 -73.59 -19.75
C TRP A 4 96.78 -72.36 -20.67
N GLY A 5 97.80 -72.12 -21.50
CA GLY A 5 97.84 -71.02 -22.46
C GLY A 5 96.83 -71.17 -23.60
N SER A 6 96.49 -72.41 -23.97
CA SER A 6 95.54 -72.71 -25.05
C SER A 6 94.06 -72.65 -24.64
N VAL A 7 93.77 -72.77 -23.34
CA VAL A 7 92.40 -72.76 -22.79
C VAL A 7 91.90 -71.33 -22.53
N PHE A 8 92.78 -70.39 -22.18
CA PHE A 8 92.40 -68.98 -22.00
C PHE A 8 92.13 -68.24 -23.32
N LEU A 9 92.70 -68.69 -24.44
CA LEU A 9 92.48 -68.09 -25.76
C LEU A 9 91.15 -68.52 -26.42
N THR A 10 90.56 -69.64 -26.01
CA THR A 10 89.26 -70.11 -26.51
C THR A 10 88.07 -69.75 -25.60
N LEU A 11 88.32 -69.50 -24.30
CA LEU A 11 87.32 -68.94 -23.38
C LEU A 11 87.30 -67.40 -23.37
N GLY A 12 88.39 -66.74 -23.73
CA GLY A 12 88.44 -65.27 -23.89
C GLY A 12 87.64 -64.77 -25.09
N SER A 13 87.55 -65.55 -26.18
CA SER A 13 86.82 -65.16 -27.38
C SER A 13 85.31 -65.40 -27.28
N THR A 14 84.87 -66.44 -26.56
CA THR A 14 83.43 -66.68 -26.31
C THR A 14 82.86 -65.72 -25.27
N SER A 15 83.61 -65.39 -24.22
CA SER A 15 83.18 -64.45 -23.16
C SER A 15 83.00 -63.02 -23.69
N ILE A 16 83.88 -62.56 -24.58
CA ILE A 16 83.78 -61.25 -25.23
C ILE A 16 82.59 -61.19 -26.20
N VAL A 17 82.29 -62.29 -26.90
CA VAL A 17 81.11 -62.39 -27.77
C VAL A 17 79.81 -62.40 -26.96
N THR A 18 79.73 -63.14 -25.84
CA THR A 18 78.56 -63.10 -24.96
C THR A 18 78.36 -61.75 -24.27
N ALA A 19 79.44 -61.10 -23.82
CA ALA A 19 79.36 -59.77 -23.23
C ALA A 19 78.94 -58.71 -24.27
N GLY A 20 79.42 -58.83 -25.51
CA GLY A 20 78.99 -58.01 -26.64
C GLY A 20 77.50 -58.22 -26.99
N ILE A 21 77.02 -59.46 -27.01
CA ILE A 21 75.61 -59.80 -27.25
C ILE A 21 74.72 -59.26 -26.11
N VAL A 22 75.13 -59.42 -24.85
CA VAL A 22 74.40 -58.89 -23.69
C VAL A 22 74.37 -57.36 -23.71
N TRP A 23 75.46 -56.70 -24.10
CA TRP A 23 75.51 -55.25 -24.23
C TRP A 23 74.63 -54.73 -25.38
N ILE A 24 74.64 -55.41 -26.53
CA ILE A 24 73.77 -55.08 -27.67
C ILE A 24 72.29 -55.30 -27.31
N LEU A 25 71.94 -56.42 -26.66
CA LEU A 25 70.59 -56.69 -26.19
C LEU A 25 70.12 -55.66 -25.16
N LYS A 26 70.99 -55.28 -24.22
CA LYS A 26 70.70 -54.22 -23.24
C LYS A 26 70.51 -52.85 -23.91
N ALA A 27 71.39 -52.49 -24.86
CA ALA A 27 71.27 -51.24 -25.60
C ALA A 27 70.02 -51.18 -26.48
N LEU A 28 69.62 -52.31 -27.07
CA LEU A 28 68.37 -52.44 -27.83
C LEU A 28 67.15 -52.37 -26.90
N ALA A 29 67.18 -53.06 -25.75
CA ALA A 29 66.11 -53.00 -24.76
C ALA A 29 65.94 -51.60 -24.18
N ASP A 30 67.02 -50.92 -23.79
CA ASP A 30 66.98 -49.54 -23.29
C ASP A 30 66.45 -48.58 -24.36
N ARG A 31 66.83 -48.73 -25.64
CA ARG A 31 66.26 -47.93 -26.74
C ARG A 31 64.77 -48.20 -26.95
N TYR A 32 64.35 -49.46 -26.86
CA TYR A 32 62.95 -49.84 -27.06
C TYR A 32 62.08 -49.33 -25.90
N PHE A 33 62.48 -49.58 -24.66
CA PHE A 33 61.80 -49.08 -23.46
C PHE A 33 61.76 -47.56 -23.41
N LYS A 34 62.84 -46.87 -23.79
CA LYS A 34 62.87 -45.41 -23.80
C LYS A 34 61.92 -44.84 -24.85
N ARG A 35 61.88 -45.45 -26.04
CA ARG A 35 60.93 -45.07 -27.10
C ARG A 35 59.48 -45.32 -26.66
N ASP A 36 59.23 -46.46 -26.01
CA ASP A 36 57.90 -46.84 -25.52
C ASP A 36 57.42 -45.94 -24.36
N LEU A 37 58.34 -45.56 -23.45
CA LEU A 37 58.11 -44.57 -22.39
C LEU A 37 57.79 -43.19 -22.96
N GLU A 38 58.50 -42.76 -24.00
CA GLU A 38 58.24 -41.48 -24.66
C GLU A 38 56.86 -41.48 -25.33
N THR A 39 56.49 -42.57 -26.03
CA THR A 39 55.14 -42.69 -26.61
C THR A 39 54.05 -42.74 -25.54
N HIS A 40 54.25 -43.46 -24.44
CA HIS A 40 53.29 -43.49 -23.33
C HIS A 40 53.16 -42.14 -22.61
N LYS A 41 54.28 -41.41 -22.42
CA LYS A 41 54.27 -40.07 -21.82
C LYS A 41 53.51 -39.08 -22.69
N VAL A 42 53.74 -39.09 -24.00
CA VAL A 42 53.02 -38.23 -24.96
C VAL A 42 51.53 -38.57 -24.97
N ALA A 43 51.17 -39.86 -24.93
CA ALA A 43 49.77 -40.29 -24.84
C ALA A 43 49.10 -39.79 -23.54
N LEU A 44 49.76 -39.96 -22.39
CA LEU A 44 49.26 -39.49 -21.09
C LEU A 44 49.10 -37.96 -21.03
N GLN A 45 50.04 -37.21 -21.60
CA GLN A 45 49.93 -35.75 -21.67
C GLN A 45 48.75 -35.31 -22.53
N ARG A 46 48.56 -35.95 -23.69
CA ARG A 46 47.44 -35.68 -24.58
C ARG A 46 46.11 -35.98 -23.91
N ASP A 47 46.00 -37.10 -23.21
CA ASP A 47 44.79 -37.46 -22.46
C ASP A 47 44.52 -36.48 -21.31
N ALA A 48 45.56 -36.05 -20.58
CA ALA A 48 45.42 -35.05 -19.53
C ALA A 48 44.96 -33.68 -20.08
N ASP A 49 45.47 -33.26 -21.24
CA ASP A 49 45.06 -32.01 -21.90
C ASP A 49 43.63 -32.09 -22.42
N LEU A 50 43.21 -33.24 -22.97
CA LEU A 50 41.82 -33.48 -23.38
C LEU A 50 40.87 -33.45 -22.18
N GLN A 51 41.25 -34.08 -21.06
CA GLN A 51 40.46 -34.04 -19.83
C GLN A 51 40.36 -32.61 -19.27
N ARG A 52 41.44 -31.84 -19.27
CA ARG A 52 41.43 -30.43 -18.85
C ARG A 52 40.52 -29.59 -19.75
N ALA A 53 40.62 -29.75 -21.06
CA ALA A 53 39.78 -29.02 -22.01
C ALA A 53 38.28 -29.35 -21.82
N GLU A 54 37.93 -30.60 -21.55
CA GLU A 54 36.55 -31.02 -21.28
C GLU A 54 36.04 -30.47 -19.93
N ILE A 55 36.86 -30.50 -18.87
CA ILE A 55 36.53 -29.89 -17.57
C ILE A 55 36.30 -28.38 -17.73
N ASP A 56 37.18 -27.69 -18.46
CA ASP A 56 37.05 -26.26 -18.73
C ASP A 56 35.79 -25.93 -19.54
N ARG A 57 35.43 -26.78 -20.51
CA ARG A 57 34.19 -26.61 -21.28
C ARG A 57 32.97 -26.74 -20.39
N ARG A 58 32.91 -27.78 -19.57
CA ARG A 58 31.81 -28.01 -18.60
C ARG A 58 31.72 -26.89 -17.58
N ALA A 59 32.85 -26.42 -17.05
CA ALA A 59 32.89 -25.31 -16.11
C ALA A 59 32.36 -24.01 -16.74
N LYS A 60 32.73 -23.71 -18.00
CA LYS A 60 32.20 -22.55 -18.73
C LYS A 60 30.72 -22.66 -19.03
N GLU A 61 30.26 -23.83 -19.47
CA GLU A 61 28.83 -24.10 -19.71
C GLU A 61 28.01 -23.91 -18.42
N GLN A 62 28.48 -24.46 -17.29
CA GLN A 62 27.84 -24.28 -15.99
C GLN A 62 27.83 -22.82 -15.54
N LEU A 63 28.93 -22.09 -15.73
CA LEU A 63 29.01 -20.67 -15.39
C LEU A 63 28.02 -19.85 -16.24
N GLN A 64 27.94 -20.11 -17.54
CA GLN A 64 26.98 -19.45 -18.44
C GLN A 64 25.53 -19.76 -18.04
N GLN A 65 25.24 -21.01 -17.68
CA GLN A 65 23.92 -21.40 -17.19
C GLN A 65 23.56 -20.69 -15.89
N GLN A 66 24.48 -20.61 -14.92
CA GLN A 66 24.27 -19.88 -13.68
C GLN A 66 24.06 -18.38 -13.91
N GLN A 67 24.85 -17.77 -14.79
CA GLN A 67 24.69 -16.36 -15.16
C GLN A 67 23.33 -16.09 -15.80
N HIS A 68 22.88 -16.98 -16.68
CA HIS A 68 21.55 -16.89 -17.30
C HIS A 68 20.43 -17.06 -16.27
N GLN A 69 20.56 -18.00 -15.33
CA GLN A 69 19.56 -18.19 -14.28
C GLN A 69 19.48 -16.96 -13.34
N LEU A 70 20.63 -16.38 -12.99
CA LEU A 70 20.67 -15.16 -12.18
C LEU A 70 20.04 -13.97 -12.89
N SER A 71 20.28 -13.80 -14.20
CA SER A 71 19.68 -12.69 -14.95
C SER A 71 18.16 -12.82 -15.04
N LEU A 72 17.63 -14.04 -15.20
CA LEU A 72 16.19 -14.30 -15.17
C LEU A 72 15.59 -13.95 -13.80
N LEU A 73 16.22 -14.39 -12.70
CA LEU A 73 15.75 -14.08 -11.34
C LEU A 73 15.75 -12.57 -11.06
N GLN A 74 16.78 -11.85 -11.53
CA GLN A 74 16.85 -10.40 -11.40
C GLN A 74 15.75 -9.70 -12.19
N GLN A 75 15.49 -10.13 -13.41
CA GLN A 75 14.41 -9.59 -14.24
C GLN A 75 13.03 -9.82 -13.62
N ASP A 76 12.81 -11.01 -13.05
CA ASP A 76 11.57 -11.37 -12.36
C ASP A 76 11.35 -10.51 -11.10
N ALA A 77 12.40 -10.36 -10.29
CA ALA A 77 12.36 -9.49 -9.10
C ALA A 77 12.10 -8.02 -9.48
N GLN A 78 12.74 -7.53 -10.53
CA GLN A 78 12.53 -6.15 -11.01
C GLN A 78 11.11 -5.94 -11.51
N THR A 79 10.53 -6.90 -12.21
CA THR A 79 9.14 -6.82 -12.71
C THR A 79 8.13 -6.82 -11.57
N ARG A 80 8.34 -7.66 -10.54
CA ARG A 80 7.51 -7.68 -9.33
C ARG A 80 7.59 -6.34 -8.58
N ASN A 81 8.80 -5.82 -8.39
CA ASN A 81 9.00 -4.53 -7.72
C ASN A 81 8.33 -3.38 -8.47
N ARG A 82 8.43 -3.37 -9.82
CA ARG A 82 7.74 -2.37 -10.66
C ARG A 82 6.23 -2.46 -10.53
N THR A 83 5.68 -3.67 -10.64
CA THR A 83 4.22 -3.88 -10.51
C THR A 83 3.72 -3.46 -9.13
N GLN A 84 4.45 -3.78 -8.07
CA GLN A 84 4.12 -3.37 -6.71
C GLN A 84 4.20 -1.85 -6.52
N ALA A 85 5.22 -1.21 -7.09
CA ALA A 85 5.35 0.24 -7.05
C ALA A 85 4.23 0.95 -7.82
N GLU A 86 3.86 0.46 -9.00
CA GLU A 86 2.74 0.99 -9.79
C GLU A 86 1.40 0.82 -9.06
N GLN A 87 1.17 -0.34 -8.43
CA GLN A 87 -0.01 -0.57 -7.60
C GLN A 87 -0.04 0.38 -6.39
N ALA A 88 1.06 0.51 -5.67
CA ALA A 88 1.16 1.41 -4.53
C ALA A 88 0.91 2.88 -4.91
N GLU A 89 1.42 3.32 -6.06
CA GLU A 89 1.21 4.67 -6.57
C GLU A 89 -0.25 4.90 -6.97
N ARG A 90 -0.91 3.94 -7.62
CA ARG A 90 -2.34 4.02 -7.94
C ARG A 90 -3.18 4.11 -6.68
N THR A 91 -2.93 3.24 -5.69
CA THR A 91 -3.60 3.28 -4.39
C THR A 91 -3.40 4.63 -3.72
N ARG A 92 -2.16 5.17 -3.74
CA ARG A 92 -1.87 6.49 -3.19
C ARG A 92 -2.66 7.60 -3.88
N GLN A 93 -2.74 7.59 -5.20
CA GLN A 93 -3.52 8.59 -5.96
C GLN A 93 -5.02 8.48 -5.66
N GLU A 94 -5.55 7.27 -5.50
CA GLU A 94 -6.94 7.07 -5.05
C GLU A 94 -7.15 7.58 -3.62
N ILE A 95 -6.20 7.30 -2.70
CA ILE A 95 -6.20 7.85 -1.35
C ILE A 95 -6.26 9.36 -1.44
N GLU A 96 -5.28 10.03 -2.06
CA GLU A 96 -5.21 11.50 -2.11
C GLU A 96 -6.48 12.12 -2.73
N ARG A 97 -7.06 11.48 -3.75
CA ARG A 97 -8.28 11.92 -4.42
C ARG A 97 -9.50 11.93 -3.51
N TRP A 98 -9.65 10.93 -2.65
CA TRP A 98 -10.83 10.76 -1.78
C TRP A 98 -10.61 11.22 -0.34
N ALA A 99 -9.38 11.11 0.15
CA ALA A 99 -8.88 11.50 1.46
C ALA A 99 -9.18 12.97 1.77
N ASN A 100 -8.67 13.84 0.92
CA ASN A 100 -8.65 15.27 1.19
C ASN A 100 -10.07 15.83 1.26
N PRO A 101 -10.99 15.47 0.33
CA PRO A 101 -12.37 15.94 0.43
C PRO A 101 -13.13 15.45 1.67
N ILE A 102 -13.06 14.16 2.01
CA ILE A 102 -13.79 13.65 3.19
C ILE A 102 -13.19 14.21 4.50
N LEU A 103 -11.86 14.29 4.61
CA LEU A 103 -11.20 14.83 5.78
C LEU A 103 -11.53 16.31 5.98
N GLY A 104 -11.60 17.08 4.89
CA GLY A 104 -12.07 18.47 4.90
C GLY A 104 -13.49 18.58 5.45
N ALA A 105 -14.43 17.82 4.86
CA ALA A 105 -15.83 17.83 5.29
C ALA A 105 -16.03 17.40 6.76
N VAL A 106 -15.27 16.40 7.22
CA VAL A 106 -15.28 15.95 8.62
C VAL A 106 -14.81 17.06 9.56
N ARG A 107 -13.69 17.72 9.25
CA ARG A 107 -13.13 18.81 10.05
C ARG A 107 -14.05 20.03 10.10
N GLU A 108 -14.60 20.44 8.95
CA GLU A 108 -15.49 21.59 8.88
C GLU A 108 -16.79 21.35 9.65
N LEU A 109 -17.39 20.16 9.51
CA LEU A 109 -18.58 19.80 10.28
C LEU A 109 -18.27 19.70 11.78
N ARG A 110 -17.15 19.05 12.17
CA ARG A 110 -16.72 18.99 13.58
C ARG A 110 -16.57 20.38 14.18
N ALA A 111 -15.83 21.27 13.52
CA ALA A 111 -15.61 22.64 13.98
C ALA A 111 -16.93 23.43 14.08
N ARG A 112 -17.87 23.21 13.15
CA ARG A 112 -19.21 23.81 13.24
C ARG A 112 -19.97 23.31 14.47
N LEU A 113 -19.91 22.01 14.76
CA LEU A 113 -20.57 21.45 15.94
C LEU A 113 -19.92 21.94 17.24
N GLU A 114 -18.60 22.08 17.29
CA GLU A 114 -17.90 22.74 18.41
C GLU A 114 -18.38 24.17 18.60
N ASN A 115 -18.55 24.94 17.53
CA ASN A 115 -19.08 26.30 17.63
C ASN A 115 -20.50 26.33 18.20
N ILE A 116 -21.37 25.41 17.77
CA ILE A 116 -22.75 25.32 18.27
C ILE A 116 -22.76 24.93 19.75
N LEU A 117 -21.94 23.94 20.14
CA LEU A 117 -22.00 23.32 21.46
C LEU A 117 -21.20 24.07 22.54
N GLU A 118 -20.08 24.69 22.17
CA GLU A 118 -19.09 25.21 23.11
C GLU A 118 -18.83 26.72 22.93
N ASN A 119 -18.86 27.23 21.70
CA ASN A 119 -18.51 28.63 21.40
C ASN A 119 -19.73 29.54 21.18
N ALA A 120 -20.82 29.29 21.90
CA ALA A 120 -22.04 30.10 21.87
C ALA A 120 -22.61 30.36 20.45
N GLY A 121 -22.51 29.39 19.55
CA GLY A 121 -23.10 29.48 18.20
C GLY A 121 -24.54 29.04 18.09
N TYR A 122 -25.06 28.29 19.06
CA TYR A 122 -26.47 27.91 19.08
C TYR A 122 -27.49 29.09 19.06
N PRO A 123 -27.23 30.30 19.61
CA PRO A 123 -28.16 31.42 19.48
C PRO A 123 -28.38 31.87 18.02
N ALA A 124 -27.40 31.66 17.13
CA ALA A 124 -27.56 31.92 15.70
C ALA A 124 -28.44 30.88 14.99
N LEU A 125 -28.86 29.82 15.69
CA LEU A 125 -29.88 28.87 15.23
C LEU A 125 -31.26 29.16 15.83
N SER A 126 -31.44 30.31 16.49
CA SER A 126 -32.73 30.78 17.00
C SER A 126 -33.26 31.95 16.19
N ARG A 127 -34.47 31.84 15.62
CA ARG A 127 -35.10 32.98 14.90
C ARG A 127 -35.53 34.07 15.86
N SER A 128 -35.91 33.66 17.08
CA SER A 128 -36.32 34.58 18.13
C SER A 128 -35.14 35.40 18.70
N GLY A 129 -33.90 34.99 18.41
CA GLY A 129 -32.70 35.61 18.97
C GLY A 129 -32.62 35.48 20.49
N ALA A 130 -33.28 34.47 21.08
CA ALA A 130 -33.24 34.21 22.52
C ALA A 130 -31.79 33.91 22.94
N GLY A 131 -31.09 34.94 23.43
CA GLY A 131 -29.67 34.90 23.79
C GLY A 131 -28.82 35.99 23.13
N GLY A 132 -29.33 36.66 22.08
CA GLY A 132 -28.61 37.64 21.28
C GLY A 132 -27.54 36.98 20.40
N ILE A 133 -27.53 37.27 19.11
CA ILE A 133 -26.34 36.99 18.29
C ILE A 133 -25.20 37.83 18.88
N HIS A 134 -24.02 37.24 19.02
CA HIS A 134 -22.86 37.96 19.54
C HIS A 134 -22.66 39.25 18.73
N PRO A 135 -22.51 40.43 19.38
CA PRO A 135 -22.54 41.72 18.68
C PRO A 135 -21.43 41.87 17.63
N ASP A 136 -20.33 41.15 17.81
CA ASP A 136 -19.19 41.15 16.87
C ASP A 136 -19.35 40.16 15.71
N TRP A 137 -20.47 39.45 15.60
CA TRP A 137 -20.71 38.50 14.52
C TRP A 137 -21.29 39.21 13.31
N SER A 138 -20.69 38.98 12.14
CA SER A 138 -21.17 39.47 10.84
C SER A 138 -22.24 38.56 10.21
N ILE A 139 -22.81 37.63 10.98
CA ILE A 139 -23.66 36.56 10.48
C ILE A 139 -25.06 36.64 11.08
N ASP A 140 -26.06 36.30 10.27
CA ASP A 140 -27.45 36.20 10.69
C ASP A 140 -27.90 34.72 10.79
N PHE A 141 -29.15 34.55 11.20
CA PHE A 141 -29.79 33.23 11.29
C PHE A 141 -29.79 32.49 9.95
N ASP A 142 -30.14 33.17 8.86
CA ASP A 142 -30.33 32.53 7.55
C ASP A 142 -28.99 32.02 6.99
N TYR A 143 -27.92 32.79 7.13
CA TYR A 143 -26.56 32.37 6.80
C TYR A 143 -26.09 31.23 7.71
N PHE A 144 -26.25 31.36 9.03
CA PHE A 144 -25.74 30.33 9.96
C PHE A 144 -26.47 29.00 9.80
N MET A 145 -27.79 29.03 9.60
CA MET A 145 -28.62 27.85 9.34
C MET A 145 -28.24 27.20 8.01
N SER A 146 -28.27 27.96 6.90
CA SER A 146 -27.99 27.41 5.57
C SER A 146 -26.57 26.86 5.45
N SER A 147 -25.57 27.56 6.00
CA SER A 147 -24.18 27.08 6.01
C SER A 147 -24.00 25.83 6.88
N THR A 148 -24.71 25.73 8.01
CA THR A 148 -24.67 24.52 8.84
C THR A 148 -25.31 23.34 8.13
N VAL A 149 -26.47 23.54 7.48
CA VAL A 149 -27.12 22.51 6.65
C VAL A 149 -26.21 22.06 5.52
N PHE A 150 -25.54 23.00 4.83
CA PHE A 150 -24.58 22.68 3.78
C PHE A 150 -23.47 21.74 4.29
N LEU A 151 -22.86 22.03 5.45
CA LEU A 151 -21.77 21.20 6.00
C LEU A 151 -22.20 19.77 6.31
N PHE A 152 -23.40 19.58 6.86
CA PHE A 152 -23.97 18.24 7.04
C PHE A 152 -24.16 17.53 5.70
N CYS A 153 -24.75 18.21 4.72
CA CYS A 153 -25.01 17.63 3.41
C CYS A 153 -23.72 17.31 2.66
N GLN A 154 -22.70 18.17 2.78
CA GLN A 154 -21.37 17.97 2.20
C GLN A 154 -20.70 16.74 2.78
N TYR A 155 -20.76 16.56 4.11
CA TYR A 155 -20.30 15.33 4.76
C TYR A 155 -21.02 14.09 4.20
N PHE A 156 -22.36 14.09 4.15
CA PHE A 156 -23.13 12.95 3.63
C PHE A 156 -22.88 12.70 2.14
N CYS A 157 -22.62 13.74 1.36
CA CYS A 157 -22.25 13.60 -0.05
C CYS A 157 -20.92 12.87 -0.19
N TRP A 158 -19.89 13.28 0.55
CA TRP A 158 -18.59 12.61 0.50
C TRP A 158 -18.64 11.20 1.08
N GLU A 159 -19.40 10.96 2.16
CA GLU A 159 -19.65 9.61 2.66
C GLU A 159 -20.26 8.71 1.57
N ARG A 160 -21.25 9.23 0.83
CA ARG A 160 -21.93 8.47 -0.23
C ARG A 160 -21.00 8.18 -1.40
N LEU A 161 -20.29 9.19 -1.90
CA LEU A 161 -19.32 9.01 -2.98
C LEU A 161 -18.23 8.01 -2.60
N LEU A 162 -17.76 8.09 -1.36
CA LEU A 162 -16.77 7.19 -0.83
C LEU A 162 -17.31 5.74 -0.74
N GLN A 163 -18.52 5.53 -0.24
CA GLN A 163 -19.15 4.20 -0.20
C GLN A 163 -19.35 3.58 -1.60
N GLU A 164 -19.66 4.41 -2.61
CA GLU A 164 -19.86 3.93 -3.98
C GLU A 164 -18.55 3.65 -4.73
N ARG A 165 -17.46 4.32 -4.36
CA ARG A 165 -16.19 4.33 -5.11
C ARG A 165 -15.03 3.65 -4.39
N LEU A 166 -15.14 3.33 -3.10
CA LEU A 166 -14.11 2.61 -2.35
C LEU A 166 -13.91 1.20 -2.91
N THR A 167 -12.82 1.03 -3.65
CA THR A 167 -12.27 -0.27 -4.02
C THR A 167 -11.68 -0.95 -2.77
N PHE A 168 -11.56 -2.29 -2.78
CA PHE A 168 -10.91 -3.02 -1.69
C PHE A 168 -9.40 -2.69 -1.60
N ASP A 169 -8.81 -2.30 -2.72
CA ASP A 169 -7.37 -2.03 -2.86
C ASP A 169 -6.90 -0.84 -2.01
N LEU A 170 -7.82 0.08 -1.66
CA LEU A 170 -7.55 1.25 -0.81
C LEU A 170 -7.14 0.93 0.62
N PHE A 171 -7.58 -0.21 1.18
CA PHE A 171 -7.44 -0.48 2.61
C PHE A 171 -6.30 -1.44 2.96
N GLY A 172 -5.65 -2.05 1.96
CA GLY A 172 -4.60 -3.06 2.14
C GLY A 172 -5.10 -4.36 2.78
N GLU A 173 -5.64 -4.27 4.01
CA GLU A 173 -6.23 -5.34 4.80
C GLU A 173 -7.74 -5.11 4.98
N GLY A 174 -8.53 -6.20 4.94
CA GLY A 174 -10.00 -6.11 5.11
C GLY A 174 -10.44 -5.48 6.43
N ALA A 175 -9.68 -5.70 7.51
CA ALA A 175 -10.01 -5.17 8.84
C ALA A 175 -9.97 -3.64 8.90
N SER A 176 -9.07 -2.98 8.17
CA SER A 176 -8.98 -1.52 8.10
C SER A 176 -10.20 -0.91 7.39
N LYS A 177 -10.69 -1.58 6.34
CA LYS A 177 -11.92 -1.18 5.65
C LYS A 177 -13.13 -1.24 6.57
N ASP A 178 -13.30 -2.37 7.26
CA ASP A 178 -14.46 -2.58 8.12
C ASP A 178 -14.50 -1.58 9.29
N ARG A 179 -13.32 -1.29 9.86
CA ARG A 179 -13.16 -0.25 10.90
C ARG A 179 -13.50 1.14 10.37
N PHE A 180 -12.97 1.52 9.21
CA PHE A 180 -13.27 2.80 8.59
C PHE A 180 -14.77 2.96 8.26
N LEU A 181 -15.37 1.94 7.63
CA LEU A 181 -16.80 1.95 7.34
C LEU A 181 -17.66 1.93 8.61
N ALA A 182 -17.19 1.32 9.70
CA ALA A 182 -17.86 1.41 11.00
C ALA A 182 -17.84 2.84 11.54
N GLN A 183 -16.73 3.57 11.43
CA GLN A 183 -16.68 4.97 11.86
C GLN A 183 -17.62 5.87 11.05
N LEU A 184 -17.74 5.67 9.73
CA LEU A 184 -18.75 6.38 8.94
C LEU A 184 -20.17 6.13 9.46
N ARG A 185 -20.50 4.88 9.82
CA ARG A 185 -21.81 4.56 10.41
C ARG A 185 -22.01 5.17 11.79
N ASN A 186 -20.95 5.26 12.60
CA ASN A 186 -21.00 5.83 13.95
C ASN A 186 -21.36 7.31 13.95
N VAL A 187 -20.95 8.08 12.93
CA VAL A 187 -21.35 9.50 12.79
C VAL A 187 -22.87 9.63 12.55
N ARG A 188 -23.46 8.70 11.80
CA ARG A 188 -24.88 8.73 11.41
C ARG A 188 -25.83 8.29 12.49
N GLN A 189 -25.38 7.37 13.32
CA GLN A 189 -26.21 6.66 14.29
C GLN A 189 -26.84 7.62 15.33
N PRO A 190 -26.10 8.58 15.94
CA PRO A 190 -26.67 9.53 16.89
C PRO A 190 -27.77 10.42 16.32
N LEU A 191 -27.73 10.73 15.02
CA LEU A 191 -28.74 11.55 14.36
C LEU A 191 -30.06 10.80 14.12
N SER A 192 -30.01 9.47 14.03
CA SER A 192 -31.14 8.62 13.60
C SER A 192 -31.76 7.75 14.69
N MET A 193 -31.06 7.53 15.82
CA MET A 193 -31.51 6.60 16.86
C MET A 193 -32.71 7.10 17.67
N TRP A 194 -33.61 6.20 18.08
CA TRP A 194 -34.71 6.47 19.01
C TRP A 194 -34.97 5.28 19.96
N PRO A 195 -35.19 5.53 21.26
CA PRO A 195 -34.91 6.78 21.96
C PRO A 195 -33.40 7.07 22.01
N LEU A 196 -33.02 8.32 22.29
CA LEU A 196 -31.65 8.60 22.70
C LEU A 196 -31.55 8.19 24.18
N GLU A 197 -30.69 7.23 24.53
CA GLU A 197 -30.68 6.58 25.86
C GLU A 197 -30.59 7.54 27.05
N THR A 198 -30.09 8.75 26.86
CA THR A 198 -29.97 9.81 27.88
C THR A 198 -31.14 10.81 27.88
N SER A 199 -32.25 10.53 27.18
CA SER A 199 -33.33 11.51 26.97
C SER A 199 -34.29 11.70 28.16
N SER A 200 -34.18 10.94 29.25
CA SER A 200 -35.13 11.04 30.37
C SER A 200 -35.04 12.39 31.10
N ASP A 201 -33.86 13.02 31.09
CA ASP A 201 -33.55 14.18 31.94
C ASP A 201 -33.33 15.47 31.13
N LEU A 202 -33.35 15.38 29.80
CA LEU A 202 -33.07 16.51 28.91
C LEU A 202 -34.36 17.22 28.50
N ALA A 203 -34.32 18.55 28.52
CA ALA A 203 -35.45 19.39 28.13
C ALA A 203 -35.62 19.47 26.60
N GLY A 204 -36.85 19.72 26.17
CA GLY A 204 -37.20 20.01 24.78
C GLY A 204 -37.65 18.79 23.96
N GLY A 205 -38.24 19.08 22.79
CA GLY A 205 -38.63 18.04 21.83
C GLY A 205 -37.43 17.47 21.09
N ASP A 206 -37.54 16.21 20.67
CA ASP A 206 -36.55 15.56 19.82
C ASP A 206 -36.88 15.75 18.33
N ALA A 207 -35.85 15.77 17.48
CA ALA A 207 -35.98 15.86 16.03
C ALA A 207 -34.88 15.05 15.36
N GLN A 208 -35.22 13.82 14.99
CA GLN A 208 -34.28 12.88 14.37
C GLN A 208 -34.16 13.11 12.87
N VAL A 209 -33.01 12.72 12.34
CA VAL A 209 -32.78 12.60 10.91
C VAL A 209 -32.47 11.14 10.61
N PHE A 210 -33.42 10.42 10.01
CA PHE A 210 -33.28 9.00 9.72
C PHE A 210 -32.25 8.73 8.63
N GLY A 211 -31.71 7.50 8.60
CA GLY A 211 -30.64 7.12 7.67
C GLY A 211 -30.97 7.36 6.19
N LEU A 212 -32.23 7.19 5.77
CA LEU A 212 -32.67 7.50 4.40
C LEU A 212 -32.70 9.00 4.11
N GLN A 213 -33.04 9.84 5.09
CA GLN A 213 -33.01 11.31 4.95
C GLN A 213 -31.56 11.78 4.83
N GLN A 214 -30.66 11.28 5.69
CA GLN A 214 -29.22 11.58 5.62
C GLN A 214 -28.64 11.22 4.24
N ARG A 215 -29.02 10.05 3.71
CA ARG A 215 -28.64 9.62 2.36
C ARG A 215 -29.17 10.58 1.29
N ALA A 216 -30.46 10.93 1.35
CA ALA A 216 -31.07 11.86 0.42
C ALA A 216 -30.41 13.25 0.43
N PHE A 217 -29.94 13.71 1.60
CA PHE A 217 -29.21 14.97 1.71
C PHE A 217 -27.88 14.91 0.97
N GLY A 218 -27.11 13.83 1.15
CA GLY A 218 -25.87 13.62 0.40
C GLY A 218 -26.11 13.53 -1.10
N GLU A 219 -27.08 12.73 -1.53
CA GLU A 219 -27.44 12.56 -2.95
C GLU A 219 -27.91 13.88 -3.60
N ALA A 220 -28.57 14.77 -2.84
CA ALA A 220 -28.98 16.08 -3.34
C ALA A 220 -27.81 17.00 -3.70
N LEU A 221 -26.61 16.74 -3.16
CA LEU A 221 -25.38 17.48 -3.42
C LEU A 221 -24.44 16.78 -4.40
N ILE A 222 -24.75 15.58 -4.87
CA ILE A 222 -23.93 14.91 -5.88
C ILE A 222 -24.19 15.55 -7.24
N GLU A 223 -23.14 16.10 -7.85
CA GLU A 223 -23.17 16.65 -9.20
C GLU A 223 -22.38 15.74 -10.15
N GLN A 224 -22.95 15.48 -11.32
CA GLN A 224 -22.29 14.75 -12.39
C GLN A 224 -21.97 15.71 -13.54
N SER A 225 -20.69 15.87 -13.82
CA SER A 225 -20.17 16.68 -14.93
C SER A 225 -19.39 15.78 -15.88
N GLY A 226 -20.10 15.17 -16.84
CA GLY A 226 -19.53 14.16 -17.72
C GLY A 226 -19.16 12.88 -16.96
N ALA A 227 -17.88 12.51 -16.99
CA ALA A 227 -17.35 11.35 -16.25
C ALA A 227 -16.99 11.66 -14.80
N GLU A 228 -16.92 12.94 -14.43
CA GLU A 228 -16.55 13.37 -13.08
C GLU A 228 -17.80 13.47 -12.20
N VAL A 229 -17.71 12.87 -11.01
CA VAL A 229 -18.71 12.99 -9.96
C VAL A 229 -18.07 13.76 -8.81
N ARG A 230 -18.71 14.83 -8.36
CA ARG A 230 -18.22 15.69 -7.28
C ARG A 230 -19.34 16.12 -6.35
N CYS A 231 -18.97 16.57 -5.16
CA CYS A 231 -19.89 17.31 -4.31
C CYS A 231 -20.13 18.71 -4.89
N MET A 232 -21.37 19.19 -4.75
CA MET A 232 -21.80 20.55 -5.03
C MET A 232 -20.97 21.54 -4.22
N ARG A 233 -20.65 22.69 -4.83
CA ARG A 233 -19.90 23.76 -4.15
C ARG A 233 -20.85 24.60 -3.31
N ALA A 234 -20.30 25.28 -2.30
CA ALA A 234 -21.09 26.12 -1.40
C ALA A 234 -21.85 27.23 -2.15
N ALA A 235 -21.22 27.88 -3.13
CA ALA A 235 -21.86 28.93 -3.94
C ALA A 235 -23.12 28.39 -4.65
N ASP A 236 -22.98 27.27 -5.36
CA ASP A 236 -24.09 26.61 -6.07
C ASP A 236 -25.21 26.19 -5.09
N PHE A 237 -24.83 25.72 -3.90
CA PHE A 237 -25.80 25.36 -2.85
C PHE A 237 -26.58 26.59 -2.37
N PHE A 238 -25.91 27.70 -2.08
CA PHE A 238 -26.57 28.92 -1.59
C PHE A 238 -27.45 29.58 -2.65
N ASP A 239 -27.05 29.53 -3.92
CA ASP A 239 -27.90 29.99 -5.02
C ASP A 239 -29.21 29.18 -5.07
N ARG A 240 -29.11 27.85 -4.90
CA ARG A 240 -30.27 26.95 -4.86
C ARG A 240 -31.06 27.00 -3.57
N TRP A 241 -30.46 27.43 -2.46
CA TRP A 241 -31.12 27.51 -1.14
C TRP A 241 -32.34 28.43 -1.16
N ASN A 242 -32.34 29.43 -2.07
CA ASN A 242 -33.46 30.33 -2.27
C ASN A 242 -34.67 29.68 -2.98
N ASP A 243 -34.51 28.51 -3.61
CA ASP A 243 -35.62 27.73 -4.16
C ASP A 243 -36.35 26.97 -3.03
N PRO A 244 -37.64 27.28 -2.75
CA PRO A 244 -38.38 26.60 -1.69
C PRO A 244 -38.48 25.09 -1.86
N ALA A 245 -38.54 24.58 -3.10
CA ALA A 245 -38.62 23.15 -3.38
C ALA A 245 -37.30 22.43 -3.09
N PHE A 246 -36.17 23.11 -3.29
CA PHE A 246 -34.85 22.61 -2.90
C PHE A 246 -34.71 22.64 -1.37
N ARG A 247 -35.01 23.78 -0.73
CA ARG A 247 -34.92 23.95 0.73
C ARG A 247 -35.78 22.94 1.49
N ALA A 248 -37.01 22.69 1.04
CA ALA A 248 -37.94 21.77 1.71
C ALA A 248 -37.38 20.34 1.88
N ARG A 249 -36.41 19.93 1.05
CA ARG A 249 -35.74 18.64 1.18
C ARG A 249 -34.95 18.52 2.48
N PHE A 250 -34.47 19.65 3.02
CA PHE A 250 -33.64 19.71 4.21
C PHE A 250 -34.43 20.04 5.49
N ALA A 251 -35.76 20.14 5.40
CA ALA A 251 -36.62 20.46 6.54
C ALA A 251 -36.41 19.57 7.78
N PRO A 252 -36.14 18.25 7.68
CA PRO A 252 -35.82 17.44 8.87
C PRO A 252 -34.53 17.87 9.57
N LEU A 253 -33.53 18.33 8.80
CA LEU A 253 -32.26 18.80 9.33
C LEU A 253 -32.39 20.22 9.90
N GLU A 254 -33.13 21.12 9.24
CA GLU A 254 -33.50 22.42 9.82
C GLU A 254 -34.21 22.22 11.16
N LYS A 255 -35.15 21.27 11.26
CA LYS A 255 -35.85 20.95 12.51
C LYS A 255 -34.93 20.37 13.59
N LEU A 256 -33.89 19.63 13.23
CA LEU A 256 -32.87 19.19 14.20
C LEU A 256 -32.08 20.38 14.77
N LEU A 257 -31.78 21.38 13.95
CA LEU A 257 -30.89 22.49 14.27
C LEU A 257 -31.60 23.70 14.89
N GLU A 258 -32.82 24.00 14.47
CA GLU A 258 -33.55 25.22 14.87
C GLU A 258 -33.89 25.21 16.37
N GLU A 259 -33.53 26.27 17.09
CA GLU A 259 -33.68 26.38 18.54
C GLU A 259 -32.95 25.26 19.32
N VAL A 260 -31.88 24.68 18.76
CA VAL A 260 -31.05 23.72 19.51
C VAL A 260 -30.31 24.45 20.63
N THR A 261 -30.22 23.80 21.79
CA THR A 261 -29.34 24.25 22.88
C THR A 261 -28.43 23.10 23.30
N PRO A 262 -27.22 23.37 23.85
CA PRO A 262 -26.32 22.31 24.30
C PRO A 262 -26.94 21.38 25.36
N ALA A 263 -27.91 21.87 26.14
CA ALA A 263 -28.61 21.10 27.18
C ALA A 263 -29.87 20.36 26.68
N SER A 264 -30.21 20.46 25.40
CA SER A 264 -31.37 19.78 24.82
C SER A 264 -31.04 18.37 24.33
N VAL A 265 -32.07 17.53 24.13
CA VAL A 265 -31.90 16.19 23.49
C VAL A 265 -31.22 16.32 22.12
N ARG A 266 -31.59 17.33 21.34
CA ARG A 266 -30.99 17.62 20.03
C ARG A 266 -29.52 18.02 20.16
N GLY A 267 -29.17 18.82 21.17
CA GLY A 267 -27.79 19.16 21.50
C GLY A 267 -26.94 17.94 21.83
N GLU A 268 -27.47 16.99 22.60
CA GLU A 268 -26.78 15.73 22.90
C GLU A 268 -26.55 14.87 21.65
N ARG A 269 -27.49 14.86 20.67
CA ARG A 269 -27.26 14.21 19.37
C ARG A 269 -26.11 14.85 18.62
N LEU A 270 -26.07 16.18 18.56
CA LEU A 270 -24.99 16.93 17.91
C LEU A 270 -23.65 16.66 18.58
N LYS A 271 -23.62 16.57 19.92
CA LYS A 271 -22.42 16.23 20.69
C LYS A 271 -21.89 14.84 20.36
N ARG A 272 -22.74 13.81 20.40
CA ARG A 272 -22.35 12.44 20.02
C ARG A 272 -21.90 12.35 18.55
N THR A 273 -22.54 13.11 17.67
CA THR A 273 -22.14 13.21 16.26
C THR A 273 -20.74 13.82 16.11
N ARG A 274 -20.45 14.90 16.84
CA ARG A 274 -19.11 15.51 16.89
C ARG A 274 -18.07 14.54 17.44
N ASP A 275 -18.37 13.85 18.53
CA ASP A 275 -17.43 12.88 19.13
C ASP A 275 -17.14 11.72 18.15
N ALA A 276 -18.14 11.27 17.40
CA ALA A 276 -17.95 10.30 16.32
C ALA A 276 -17.14 10.87 15.13
N LEU A 277 -17.28 12.17 14.82
CA LEU A 277 -16.44 12.84 13.81
C LEU A 277 -14.97 12.93 14.24
N VAL A 278 -14.68 13.11 15.54
CA VAL A 278 -13.30 13.04 16.07
C VAL A 278 -12.70 11.65 15.80
N ALA A 279 -13.42 10.59 16.16
CA ALA A 279 -12.96 9.22 15.92
C ALA A 279 -12.79 8.91 14.42
N LEU A 280 -13.68 9.42 13.57
CA LEU A 280 -13.55 9.30 12.12
C LEU A 280 -12.35 10.09 11.58
N GLU A 281 -12.07 11.28 12.10
CA GLU A 281 -10.90 12.09 11.72
C GLU A 281 -9.60 11.32 12.01
N GLU A 282 -9.47 10.70 13.19
CA GLU A 282 -8.32 9.86 13.55
C GLU A 282 -8.15 8.66 12.61
N GLU A 283 -9.27 8.02 12.24
CA GLU A 283 -9.24 6.90 11.30
C GLU A 283 -8.87 7.35 9.89
N CYS A 284 -9.40 8.49 9.42
CA CYS A 284 -8.98 9.13 8.19
C CYS A 284 -7.46 9.36 8.21
N VAL A 285 -6.92 9.98 9.26
CA VAL A 285 -5.46 10.18 9.34
C VAL A 285 -4.71 8.84 9.31
N THR A 286 -5.22 7.81 9.97
CA THR A 286 -4.58 6.48 10.00
C THR A 286 -4.58 5.79 8.65
N VAL A 287 -5.72 5.75 7.95
CA VAL A 287 -5.88 5.09 6.64
C VAL A 287 -5.15 5.85 5.53
N LEU A 288 -5.12 7.18 5.64
CA LEU A 288 -4.65 8.06 4.57
C LEU A 288 -3.19 8.50 4.77
N SER A 289 -2.57 8.17 5.91
CA SER A 289 -1.14 8.39 6.10
C SER A 289 -0.33 7.41 5.25
N PRO A 290 0.72 7.87 4.54
CA PRO A 290 1.61 6.98 3.80
C PRO A 290 2.15 5.90 4.75
N ARG A 291 1.85 4.63 4.47
CA ARG A 291 2.42 3.53 5.26
C ARG A 291 3.94 3.63 5.12
N PRO A 292 4.72 3.71 6.20
CA PRO A 292 6.18 3.74 6.09
C PRO A 292 6.60 2.50 5.31
N ALA A 293 7.50 2.69 4.33
CA ALA A 293 8.00 1.60 3.52
C ALA A 293 8.45 0.48 4.45
N SER A 294 7.86 -0.70 4.29
CA SER A 294 8.09 -1.83 5.20
C SER A 294 9.60 -2.07 5.30
N PRO A 295 10.20 -2.15 6.51
CA PRO A 295 11.65 -2.12 6.72
C PRO A 295 12.43 -3.30 6.13
N GLY A 296 11.80 -4.16 5.33
CA GLY A 296 12.41 -5.23 4.57
C GLY A 296 12.69 -4.90 3.10
N SER A 297 12.38 -3.69 2.61
CA SER A 297 12.77 -3.30 1.26
C SER A 297 14.26 -2.94 1.27
N PRO A 298 15.14 -3.73 0.62
CA PRO A 298 16.57 -3.44 0.63
C PRO A 298 16.76 -2.03 0.04
N ALA A 299 17.33 -1.13 0.85
CA ALA A 299 17.73 0.19 0.38
C ALA A 299 18.55 -0.02 -0.90
N ALA A 300 18.08 0.55 -2.01
CA ALA A 300 18.82 0.52 -3.26
C ALA A 300 20.17 1.19 -2.98
N GLY A 301 21.21 0.36 -2.83
CA GLY A 301 22.57 0.83 -2.66
C GLY A 301 22.97 1.57 -3.93
N ASN A 302 23.25 2.86 -3.79
CA ASN A 302 23.93 3.67 -4.79
C ASN A 302 25.39 3.24 -4.93
#